data_AF-A0A962DAH2-F1
#
_entry.id   AF-A0A962DAH2-F1
#
_cell.length_a   1.000
_cell.length_b   1.000
_cell.length_c   1.000
_cell.angle_alpha   90.00
_cell.angle_beta   90.00
_cell.angle_gamma   90.00
#
_symmetry.space_group_name_H-M   'P 1'
#
loop_
_entity.id
_entity.type
_entity.pdbx_description
1 polymer ?
#
loop_
_entity_poly.entity_id
_entity_poly.type
_entity_poly.pdbx_seq_one_letter_code
_entity_poly.pdbx_strand_id
1 'polypeptide(L)'
;MSGNQSTAAGIVFLILGVLAIGLYQAQVVSNPMVMGGGSISLALGGFLLIFGRFGAAFKEYAPPSGIHRGDTAIFSHTLIRCMIAITVADDVLEDDEIKAVRSIYKRVTGSDISAKLVTDTAQGMMDSGVDIMTELRNTQASLDKESKDKIIIASLYILAADGVMDEGEELFLEDIRDGLKVPLARFNKIKKSFLASRSLKKRSAS
;
A
#
# COMPACT_ATOMS: atom_id res chain seq x y z
N MET A 1 -16.12 1.81 17.21
CA MET A 1 -16.07 3.27 16.98
C MET A 1 -15.17 3.52 15.79
N SER A 2 -15.62 4.30 14.80
CA SER A 2 -14.74 4.75 13.71
C SER A 2 -13.66 5.70 14.27
N GLY A 3 -12.48 5.76 13.64
CA GLY A 3 -11.38 6.62 14.11
C GLY A 3 -11.81 8.09 14.33
N ASN A 4 -12.72 8.57 13.49
CA ASN A 4 -13.29 9.91 13.60
C ASN A 4 -14.10 10.12 14.89
N GLN A 5 -14.80 9.10 15.38
CA GLN A 5 -15.56 9.19 16.64
C GLN A 5 -14.65 9.27 17.87
N SER A 6 -13.52 8.54 17.86
CA SER A 6 -12.53 8.64 18.96
C SER A 6 -11.81 9.99 18.99
N THR A 7 -11.50 10.57 17.83
CA THR A 7 -10.86 11.88 17.76
C THR A 7 -11.80 12.99 18.22
N ALA A 8 -13.07 12.97 17.78
CA ALA A 8 -14.07 13.94 18.22
C ALA A 8 -14.29 13.89 19.74
N ALA A 9 -14.39 12.68 20.32
CA ALA A 9 -14.50 12.51 21.76
C ALA A 9 -13.27 13.06 22.50
N GLY A 10 -12.06 12.78 22.00
CA GLY A 10 -10.81 13.30 22.59
C GLY A 10 -10.74 14.83 22.65
N ILE A 11 -11.18 15.52 21.60
CA ILE A 11 -11.23 16.99 21.56
C ILE A 11 -12.20 17.54 22.61
N VAL A 12 -13.38 16.93 22.75
CA VAL A 12 -14.38 17.36 23.75
C VAL A 12 -13.82 17.24 25.17
N PHE A 13 -13.15 16.13 25.49
CA PHE A 13 -12.52 15.93 26.80
C PHE A 13 -11.38 16.93 27.07
N LEU A 14 -10.62 17.32 26.05
CA LEU A 14 -9.60 18.36 26.20
C LEU A 14 -10.23 19.73 26.51
N ILE A 15 -11.26 20.13 25.77
CA ILE A 15 -11.94 21.42 25.96
C ILE A 15 -12.54 21.50 27.37
N LEU A 16 -13.24 20.46 27.81
CA LEU A 16 -13.82 20.39 29.14
C LEU A 16 -12.75 20.45 30.24
N GLY A 17 -11.61 19.77 30.03
CA GLY A 17 -10.50 19.78 30.98
C GLY A 17 -9.84 21.15 31.12
N VAL A 18 -9.54 21.82 30.01
CA VAL A 18 -8.99 23.19 30.00
C VAL A 18 -9.95 24.17 30.66
N LEU A 19 -11.25 24.09 30.34
CA LEU A 19 -12.27 24.99 30.87
C LEU A 19 -12.44 24.81 32.38
N ALA A 20 -12.46 23.57 32.89
CA ALA A 20 -12.53 23.29 34.32
C ALA A 20 -11.32 23.84 35.09
N ILE A 21 -10.10 23.67 34.57
CA ILE A 21 -8.88 24.21 35.18
C ILE A 21 -8.88 25.74 35.14
N GLY A 22 -9.30 26.33 34.02
CA GLY A 22 -9.40 27.79 33.87
C GLY A 22 -10.38 28.43 34.85
N LEU A 23 -11.58 27.84 35.02
CA LEU A 23 -12.57 28.31 36.00
C LEU A 23 -12.06 28.22 37.44
N TYR A 24 -11.28 27.18 37.76
CA TYR A 24 -10.65 27.05 39.08
C TYR A 24 -9.58 28.12 39.30
N GLN A 25 -8.70 28.36 38.32
CA GLN A 25 -7.64 29.40 38.45
C GLN A 25 -8.19 30.82 38.50
N ALA A 26 -9.29 31.09 37.79
CA ALA A 26 -10.00 32.36 37.85
C ALA A 26 -10.80 32.57 39.16
N GLN A 27 -10.74 31.62 40.10
CA GLN A 27 -11.48 31.62 41.36
C GLN A 27 -13.00 31.70 41.21
N VAL A 28 -13.53 31.37 40.02
CA VAL A 28 -14.98 31.28 39.76
C VAL A 28 -15.56 30.07 40.50
N VAL A 29 -14.76 29.01 40.65
CA VAL A 29 -15.12 27.81 41.41
C VAL A 29 -13.97 27.46 42.35
N SER A 30 -14.25 27.29 43.64
CA SER A 30 -13.25 27.05 44.69
C SER A 30 -13.10 25.58 45.10
N ASN A 31 -13.87 24.67 44.49
CA ASN A 31 -13.83 23.25 44.84
C ASN A 31 -12.60 22.55 44.20
N PRO A 32 -11.67 22.01 45.01
CA PRO A 32 -10.45 21.36 44.49
C PRO A 32 -10.74 20.10 43.65
N MET A 33 -11.91 19.48 43.81
CA MET A 33 -12.34 18.37 42.95
C MET A 33 -12.48 18.77 41.48
N VAL A 34 -12.76 20.05 41.19
CA VAL A 34 -12.89 20.56 39.81
C VAL A 34 -11.52 20.58 39.13
N MET A 35 -10.46 20.95 39.84
CA MET A 35 -9.09 20.89 39.33
C MET A 35 -8.65 19.45 39.07
N GLY A 36 -8.97 18.53 40.00
CA GLY A 36 -8.71 17.10 39.84
C GLY A 36 -9.45 16.50 38.63
N GLY A 37 -10.75 16.78 38.51
CA GLY A 37 -11.56 16.33 37.37
C GLY A 37 -11.07 16.90 36.03
N GLY A 38 -10.70 18.18 35.99
CA GLY A 38 -10.16 18.81 34.79
C GLY A 38 -8.85 18.16 34.32
N SER A 39 -7.97 17.82 35.26
CA SER A 39 -6.69 17.15 34.97
C SER A 39 -6.88 15.73 34.43
N ILE A 40 -7.82 14.96 35.00
CA ILE A 40 -8.18 13.62 34.51
C ILE A 40 -8.78 13.71 33.09
N SER A 41 -9.67 14.68 32.87
CA SER A 41 -10.28 14.92 31.54
C SER A 41 -9.22 15.24 30.48
N LEU A 42 -8.22 16.07 30.81
CA LEU A 42 -7.10 16.36 29.91
C LEU A 42 -6.28 15.12 29.56
N ALA A 43 -5.91 14.33 30.58
CA ALA A 43 -5.14 13.09 30.38
C ALA A 43 -5.90 12.09 29.49
N LEU A 44 -7.20 11.91 29.73
CA LEU A 44 -8.05 11.03 28.94
C LEU A 44 -8.22 11.53 27.50
N GLY A 45 -8.43 12.83 27.31
CA GLY A 45 -8.54 13.46 25.99
C GLY A 45 -7.27 13.31 25.17
N GLY A 46 -6.10 13.55 25.80
CA GLY A 46 -4.79 13.34 25.17
C GLY A 46 -4.56 11.88 24.78
N PHE A 47 -4.88 10.94 25.67
CA PHE A 47 -4.79 9.51 25.40
C PHE A 47 -5.66 9.10 24.20
N LEU A 48 -6.92 9.55 24.14
CA LEU A 48 -7.83 9.25 23.03
C LEU A 48 -7.37 9.83 21.69
N LEU A 49 -6.75 11.00 21.68
CA LEU A 49 -6.18 11.57 20.46
C LEU A 49 -4.97 10.78 19.96
N ILE A 50 -4.06 10.40 20.86
CA ILE A 50 -2.90 9.58 20.52
C ILE A 50 -3.36 8.22 20.03
N PHE A 51 -4.17 7.49 20.79
CA PHE A 51 -4.65 6.15 20.40
C PHE A 51 -5.56 6.18 19.17
N GLY A 52 -6.40 7.20 19.01
CA GLY A 52 -7.25 7.36 17.85
C GLY A 52 -6.45 7.55 16.56
N ARG A 53 -5.35 8.30 16.61
CA ARG A 53 -4.44 8.48 15.46
C ARG A 53 -3.52 7.30 15.23
N PHE A 54 -2.98 6.70 16.29
CA PHE A 54 -2.17 5.49 16.17
C PHE A 54 -2.97 4.31 15.64
N GLY A 55 -4.23 4.13 16.05
CA GLY A 55 -5.11 3.08 15.51
C GLY A 55 -5.45 3.26 14.03
N ALA A 56 -5.59 4.51 13.57
CA ALA A 56 -5.76 4.81 12.15
C ALA A 56 -4.47 4.49 11.34
N ALA A 57 -3.31 4.90 11.85
CA ALA A 57 -2.02 4.59 11.24
C ALA A 57 -1.69 3.08 11.28
N PHE A 58 -2.12 2.36 12.31
CA PHE A 58 -1.95 0.91 12.40
C PHE A 58 -2.89 0.14 11.46
N LYS A 59 -4.07 0.68 11.16
CA LYS A 59 -4.97 0.08 10.16
C LYS A 59 -4.39 0.18 8.75
N GLU A 60 -3.57 1.21 8.50
CA GLU A 60 -2.80 1.37 7.27
C GLU A 60 -1.59 0.42 7.20
N TYR A 61 -1.08 -0.04 8.36
CA TYR A 61 0.01 -1.02 8.47
C TYR A 61 -0.44 -2.46 8.74
N ALA A 62 -1.73 -2.70 8.96
CA ALA A 62 -2.26 -4.04 9.17
C ALA A 62 -2.19 -4.77 7.82
N PRO A 63 -1.34 -5.82 7.69
CA PRO A 63 -1.22 -6.52 6.42
C PRO A 63 -2.59 -7.06 6.04
N PRO A 64 -3.09 -6.77 4.82
CA PRO A 64 -4.37 -7.30 4.38
C PRO A 64 -4.37 -8.83 4.50
N SER A 65 -5.45 -9.38 5.06
CA SER A 65 -5.62 -10.82 5.24
C SER A 65 -5.46 -11.53 3.89
N GLY A 66 -4.35 -12.26 3.72
CA GLY A 66 -3.99 -12.92 2.46
C GLY A 66 -2.48 -12.93 2.16
N ILE A 67 -1.69 -12.07 2.80
CA ILE A 67 -0.22 -12.04 2.61
C ILE A 67 0.44 -13.17 3.44
N HIS A 68 1.11 -14.11 2.77
CA HIS A 68 1.86 -15.19 3.40
C HIS A 68 3.00 -14.64 4.27
N ARG A 69 3.24 -15.27 5.42
CA ARG A 69 4.22 -14.87 6.47
C ARG A 69 5.70 -14.81 6.04
N GLY A 70 6.02 -15.14 4.78
CA GLY A 70 7.36 -15.06 4.20
C GLY A 70 7.58 -13.86 3.27
N ASP A 71 6.51 -13.26 2.74
CA ASP A 71 6.60 -12.05 1.94
C ASP A 71 6.49 -10.83 2.86
N THR A 72 7.48 -9.93 2.79
CA THR A 72 7.39 -8.68 3.55
C THR A 72 6.18 -7.89 3.05
N ALA A 73 5.36 -7.34 3.95
CA ALA A 73 4.16 -6.58 3.57
C ALA A 73 4.46 -5.47 2.54
N ILE A 74 5.67 -4.90 2.60
CA ILE A 74 6.20 -3.94 1.63
C ILE A 74 6.27 -4.55 0.22
N PHE A 75 6.85 -5.76 0.06
CA PHE A 75 6.94 -6.42 -1.25
C PHE A 75 5.56 -6.68 -1.86
N SER A 76 4.64 -7.30 -1.12
CA SER A 76 3.30 -7.61 -1.67
C SER A 76 2.55 -6.35 -2.09
N HIS A 77 2.65 -5.29 -1.28
CA HIS A 77 2.00 -4.01 -1.58
C HIS A 77 2.61 -3.33 -2.81
N THR A 78 3.95 -3.22 -2.87
CA THR A 78 4.65 -2.65 -4.04
C THR A 78 4.41 -3.48 -5.31
N LEU A 79 4.33 -4.80 -5.21
CA LEU A 79 4.02 -5.68 -6.33
C LEU A 79 2.62 -5.40 -6.89
N ILE A 80 1.60 -5.36 -6.03
CA ILE A 80 0.21 -5.08 -6.45
C ILE A 80 0.11 -3.69 -7.07
N ARG A 81 0.70 -2.67 -6.44
CA ARG A 81 0.71 -1.29 -6.97
C ARG A 81 1.42 -1.20 -8.31
N CYS A 82 2.54 -1.89 -8.48
CA CYS A 82 3.24 -1.94 -9.76
C CYS A 82 2.39 -2.59 -10.84
N MET A 83 1.71 -3.70 -10.53
CA MET A 83 0.79 -4.35 -11.48
C MET A 83 -0.38 -3.45 -11.86
N ILE A 84 -0.99 -2.76 -10.89
CA ILE A 84 -2.09 -1.82 -11.13
C ILE A 84 -1.60 -0.64 -11.97
N ALA A 85 -0.45 -0.05 -11.66
CA ALA A 85 0.08 1.09 -12.41
C ALA A 85 0.35 0.78 -13.89
N ILE A 86 0.71 -0.47 -14.21
CA ILE A 86 0.90 -0.92 -15.60
C ILE A 86 -0.45 -1.13 -16.29
N THR A 87 -1.44 -1.62 -15.55
CA THR A 87 -2.73 -2.03 -16.12
C THR A 87 -3.68 -0.83 -16.31
N VAL A 88 -3.68 0.13 -15.37
CA VAL A 88 -4.59 1.27 -15.40
C VAL A 88 -4.02 2.37 -16.29
N ALA A 89 -4.48 2.43 -17.54
CA ALA A 89 -4.24 3.56 -18.43
C ALA A 89 -5.34 4.64 -18.32
N ASP A 90 -6.59 4.23 -18.06
CA ASP A 90 -7.79 5.07 -18.22
C ASP A 90 -8.57 5.33 -16.90
N ASP A 91 -7.87 5.44 -15.77
CA ASP A 91 -8.44 5.76 -14.43
C ASP A 91 -9.53 4.80 -13.89
N VAL A 92 -9.84 3.71 -14.58
CA VAL A 92 -10.81 2.69 -14.15
C VAL A 92 -10.21 1.31 -14.35
N LEU A 93 -10.34 0.46 -13.32
CA LEU A 93 -9.90 -0.93 -13.37
C LEU A 93 -11.11 -1.84 -13.61
N GLU A 94 -11.13 -2.53 -14.75
CA GLU A 94 -12.19 -3.46 -15.14
C GLU A 94 -12.07 -4.83 -14.45
N ASP A 95 -13.15 -5.61 -14.44
CA ASP A 95 -13.19 -6.93 -13.79
C ASP A 95 -12.15 -7.92 -14.37
N ASP A 96 -11.89 -7.83 -15.68
CA ASP A 96 -10.93 -8.71 -16.35
C ASP A 96 -9.48 -8.32 -16.02
N GLU A 97 -9.21 -7.03 -15.82
CA GLU A 97 -7.93 -6.51 -15.33
C GLU A 97 -7.68 -6.96 -13.88
N ILE A 98 -8.70 -6.87 -13.02
CA ILE A 98 -8.63 -7.40 -11.64
C ILE A 98 -8.31 -8.90 -11.68
N LYS A 99 -8.97 -9.69 -12.54
CA LYS A 99 -8.67 -11.13 -12.69
C LYS A 99 -7.23 -11.36 -13.15
N ALA A 100 -6.74 -10.55 -14.09
CA ALA A 100 -5.37 -10.63 -14.59
C ALA A 100 -4.34 -10.37 -13.48
N VAL A 101 -4.49 -9.26 -12.75
CA VAL A 101 -3.61 -8.90 -11.61
C VAL A 101 -3.57 -10.02 -10.57
N ARG A 102 -4.73 -10.57 -10.20
CA ARG A 102 -4.81 -11.68 -9.21
C ARG A 102 -4.14 -12.95 -9.71
N SER A 103 -4.34 -13.30 -10.98
CA SER A 103 -3.75 -14.48 -11.61
C SER A 103 -2.23 -14.38 -11.67
N ILE A 104 -1.72 -13.19 -12.03
CA ILE A 104 -0.27 -12.91 -12.09
C ILE A 104 0.32 -12.90 -10.68
N TYR A 105 -0.32 -12.26 -9.71
CA TYR A 105 0.11 -12.28 -8.31
C TYR A 105 0.26 -13.72 -7.80
N LYS A 106 -0.76 -14.56 -8.00
CA LYS A 106 -0.72 -15.99 -7.62
C LYS A 106 0.41 -16.74 -8.31
N ARG A 107 0.63 -16.48 -9.60
CA ARG A 107 1.69 -17.12 -10.38
C ARG A 107 3.09 -16.76 -9.87
N VAL A 108 3.29 -15.52 -9.44
CA VAL A 108 4.60 -15.01 -9.01
C VAL A 108 4.91 -15.32 -7.55
N THR A 109 3.90 -15.27 -6.68
CA THR A 109 4.07 -15.41 -5.22
C THR A 109 3.62 -16.78 -4.69
N GLY A 110 2.83 -17.53 -5.46
CA GLY A 110 2.15 -18.73 -4.99
C GLY A 110 0.94 -18.46 -4.08
N SER A 111 0.63 -17.20 -3.79
CA SER A 111 -0.44 -16.80 -2.86
C SER A 111 -1.62 -16.16 -3.59
N ASP A 112 -2.83 -16.37 -3.11
CA ASP A 112 -4.03 -15.70 -3.64
C ASP A 112 -4.27 -14.36 -2.94
N ILE A 113 -4.80 -13.39 -3.70
CA ILE A 113 -5.29 -12.11 -3.18
C ILE A 113 -6.76 -11.92 -3.55
N SER A 114 -7.48 -11.17 -2.70
CA SER A 114 -8.90 -10.85 -2.94
C SER A 114 -9.06 -9.77 -4.00
N ALA A 115 -10.17 -9.80 -4.74
CA ALA A 115 -10.52 -8.73 -5.68
C ALA A 115 -10.64 -7.38 -4.96
N LYS A 116 -11.25 -7.38 -3.77
CA LYS A 116 -11.39 -6.17 -2.93
C LYS A 116 -10.04 -5.53 -2.62
N LEU A 117 -9.00 -6.32 -2.32
CA LEU A 117 -7.66 -5.76 -2.08
C LEU A 117 -7.11 -5.04 -3.31
N VAL A 118 -7.30 -5.60 -4.50
CA VAL A 118 -6.86 -4.97 -5.76
C VAL A 118 -7.62 -3.67 -5.99
N THR A 119 -8.95 -3.68 -5.87
CA THR A 119 -9.80 -2.49 -6.03
C THR A 119 -9.49 -1.40 -5.01
N ASP A 120 -9.38 -1.77 -3.72
CA ASP A 120 -9.02 -0.83 -2.63
C ASP A 120 -7.64 -0.20 -2.88
N THR A 121 -6.68 -0.99 -3.38
CA THR A 121 -5.33 -0.50 -3.71
C THR A 121 -5.36 0.45 -4.90
N ALA A 122 -6.11 0.12 -5.95
CA ALA A 122 -6.25 0.95 -7.14
C ALA A 122 -6.89 2.30 -6.79
N GLN A 123 -7.99 2.30 -6.03
CA GLN A 123 -8.62 3.52 -5.55
C GLN A 123 -7.65 4.36 -4.72
N GLY A 124 -6.90 3.73 -3.81
CA GLY A 124 -5.90 4.42 -3.01
C GLY A 124 -4.79 5.07 -3.86
N MET A 125 -4.37 4.44 -4.96
CA MET A 125 -3.39 5.02 -5.88
C MET A 125 -3.95 6.21 -6.66
N MET A 126 -5.21 6.15 -7.12
CA MET A 126 -5.88 7.25 -7.81
C MET A 126 -6.06 8.46 -6.87
N ASP A 127 -6.56 8.21 -5.65
CA ASP A 127 -6.82 9.26 -4.65
C ASP A 127 -5.55 10.02 -4.24
N SER A 128 -4.41 9.34 -4.25
CA SER A 128 -3.12 9.90 -3.83
C SER A 128 -2.23 10.37 -4.98
N GLY A 129 -2.63 10.13 -6.24
CA GLY A 129 -1.83 10.48 -7.41
C GLY A 129 -0.45 9.82 -7.39
N VAL A 130 -0.38 8.54 -7.01
CA VAL A 130 0.90 7.83 -6.84
C VAL A 130 1.64 7.70 -8.17
N ASP A 131 2.81 8.33 -8.24
CA ASP A 131 3.81 8.02 -9.26
C ASP A 131 4.54 6.74 -8.87
N ILE A 132 4.24 5.65 -9.59
CA ILE A 132 4.83 4.33 -9.34
C ILE A 132 6.36 4.35 -9.44
N MET A 133 6.93 5.20 -10.30
CA MET A 133 8.38 5.28 -10.48
C MET A 133 9.06 5.87 -9.26
N THR A 134 8.46 6.91 -8.68
CA THR A 134 8.90 7.46 -7.39
C THR A 134 8.73 6.44 -6.27
N GLU A 135 7.62 5.69 -6.23
CA GLU A 135 7.41 4.65 -5.21
C GLU A 135 8.47 3.54 -5.30
N LEU A 136 8.77 3.03 -6.50
CA LEU A 136 9.78 1.99 -6.70
C LEU A 136 11.17 2.47 -6.24
N ARG A 137 11.54 3.71 -6.56
CA ARG A 137 12.82 4.31 -6.11
C ARG A 137 12.92 4.41 -4.59
N ASN A 138 11.80 4.70 -3.91
CA ASN A 138 11.75 4.84 -2.46
C ASN A 138 11.77 3.48 -1.74
N THR A 139 11.12 2.47 -2.33
CA THR A 139 10.97 1.13 -1.71
C THR A 139 12.12 0.18 -2.04
N GLN A 140 12.91 0.43 -3.10
CA GLN A 140 13.93 -0.50 -3.58
C GLN A 140 14.97 -0.92 -2.53
N ALA A 141 15.26 -0.07 -1.54
CA ALA A 141 16.23 -0.38 -0.48
C ALA A 141 15.71 -1.43 0.51
N SER A 142 14.39 -1.53 0.65
CA SER A 142 13.70 -2.51 1.51
C SER A 142 13.37 -3.81 0.78
N LEU A 143 13.55 -3.84 -0.54
CA LEU A 143 13.31 -5.02 -1.37
C LEU A 143 14.58 -5.83 -1.53
N ASP A 144 14.51 -7.11 -1.23
CA ASP A 144 15.60 -8.01 -1.48
C ASP A 144 15.77 -8.31 -2.98
N LYS A 145 16.84 -9.06 -3.26
CA LYS A 145 17.24 -9.41 -4.60
C LYS A 145 16.15 -10.22 -5.34
N GLU A 146 15.40 -11.06 -4.66
CA GLU A 146 14.37 -11.94 -5.24
C GLU A 146 13.06 -11.18 -5.50
N SER A 147 12.66 -10.34 -4.54
CA SER A 147 11.48 -9.48 -4.60
C SER A 147 11.52 -8.55 -5.82
N LYS A 148 12.69 -7.97 -6.11
CA LYS A 148 12.90 -7.15 -7.31
C LYS A 148 12.71 -7.94 -8.60
N ASP A 149 13.13 -9.20 -8.65
CA ASP A 149 12.93 -10.07 -9.82
C ASP A 149 11.45 -10.41 -10.00
N LYS A 150 10.74 -10.69 -8.91
CA LYS A 150 9.30 -10.95 -8.93
C LYS A 150 8.50 -9.78 -9.47
N ILE A 151 8.87 -8.54 -9.11
CA ILE A 151 8.24 -7.33 -9.66
C ILE A 151 8.46 -7.27 -11.17
N ILE A 152 9.71 -7.40 -11.65
CA ILE A 152 10.01 -7.39 -13.09
C ILE A 152 9.25 -8.50 -13.84
N ILE A 153 9.18 -9.70 -13.28
CA ILE A 153 8.46 -10.83 -13.87
C ILE A 153 6.95 -10.54 -13.95
N ALA A 154 6.37 -9.95 -12.90
CA ALA A 154 4.96 -9.56 -12.92
C ALA A 154 4.68 -8.49 -13.98
N SER A 155 5.54 -7.48 -14.10
CA SER A 155 5.45 -6.46 -15.14
C SER A 155 5.51 -7.07 -16.54
N LEU A 156 6.43 -8.02 -16.77
CA LEU A 156 6.52 -8.77 -18.02
C LEU A 156 5.27 -9.59 -18.33
N TYR A 157 4.58 -10.15 -17.33
CA TYR A 157 3.32 -10.86 -17.57
C TYR A 157 2.20 -9.93 -18.06
N ILE A 158 2.16 -8.69 -17.56
CA ILE A 158 1.14 -7.71 -17.94
C ILE A 158 1.45 -7.16 -19.32
N LEU A 159 2.64 -6.58 -19.52
CA LEU A 159 3.06 -5.97 -20.78
C LEU A 159 3.13 -6.96 -21.95
N ALA A 160 3.35 -8.26 -21.67
CA ALA A 160 3.39 -9.27 -22.73
C ALA A 160 2.03 -9.98 -22.94
N ALA A 161 0.95 -9.56 -22.26
CA ALA A 161 -0.35 -10.23 -22.31
C ALA A 161 -0.80 -10.45 -23.75
N ASP A 162 -0.69 -9.42 -24.59
CA ASP A 162 -1.21 -9.41 -25.97
C ASP A 162 -0.29 -10.10 -27.00
N GLY A 163 0.88 -10.58 -26.58
CA GLY A 163 1.74 -11.40 -27.45
C GLY A 163 3.03 -10.72 -27.89
N VAL A 164 2.99 -9.42 -28.11
CA VAL A 164 4.12 -8.61 -28.58
C VAL A 164 4.16 -7.36 -27.71
N MET A 165 5.35 -7.02 -27.23
CA MET A 165 5.59 -5.84 -26.43
C MET A 165 6.02 -4.72 -27.37
N ASP A 166 5.39 -3.56 -27.32
CA ASP A 166 5.77 -2.41 -28.15
C ASP A 166 6.95 -1.62 -27.54
N GLU A 167 7.46 -0.62 -28.27
CA GLU A 167 8.59 0.19 -27.82
C GLU A 167 8.27 0.98 -26.54
N GLY A 168 7.03 1.45 -26.38
CA GLY A 168 6.59 2.19 -25.19
C GLY A 168 6.55 1.29 -23.96
N GLU A 169 6.03 0.07 -24.10
CA GLU A 169 6.03 -0.95 -23.06
C GLU A 169 7.45 -1.41 -22.70
N GLU A 170 8.34 -1.53 -23.70
CA GLU A 170 9.76 -1.83 -23.43
C GLU A 170 10.44 -0.72 -22.63
N LEU A 171 10.22 0.54 -23.01
CA LEU A 171 10.72 1.70 -22.27
C LEU A 171 10.16 1.73 -20.84
N PHE A 172 8.87 1.48 -20.67
CA PHE A 172 8.24 1.43 -19.35
C PHE A 172 8.85 0.33 -18.47
N LEU A 173 9.18 -0.83 -19.05
CA LEU A 173 9.83 -1.91 -18.32
C LEU A 173 11.29 -1.57 -17.95
N GLU A 174 12.02 -0.85 -18.79
CA GLU A 174 13.34 -0.31 -18.46
C GLU A 174 13.30 0.71 -17.32
N ASP A 175 12.26 1.52 -17.31
CA ASP A 175 11.95 2.47 -16.25
C ASP A 175 11.73 1.75 -14.90
N ILE A 176 10.93 0.68 -14.88
CA ILE A 176 10.77 -0.18 -13.69
C ILE A 176 12.11 -0.76 -13.22
N ARG A 177 12.95 -1.25 -14.15
CA ARG A 177 14.31 -1.75 -13.83
C ARG A 177 15.12 -0.67 -13.12
N ASP A 178 15.12 0.55 -13.63
CA ASP A 178 15.89 1.66 -13.08
C ASP A 178 15.36 2.14 -11.74
N GLY A 179 14.04 2.15 -11.55
CA GLY A 179 13.39 2.41 -10.27
C GLY A 179 13.82 1.41 -9.19
N LEU A 180 13.89 0.13 -9.54
CA LEU A 180 14.31 -0.96 -8.65
C LEU A 180 15.84 -1.06 -8.46
N LYS A 181 16.62 -0.30 -9.23
CA LYS A 181 18.10 -0.40 -9.29
C LYS A 181 18.57 -1.81 -9.62
N VAL A 182 17.90 -2.48 -10.55
CA VAL A 182 18.31 -3.82 -11.02
C VAL A 182 19.36 -3.68 -12.13
N PRO A 183 20.56 -4.28 -12.00
CA PRO A 183 21.58 -4.18 -13.05
C PRO A 183 21.10 -4.73 -14.39
N LEU A 184 21.46 -4.04 -15.48
CA LEU A 184 21.04 -4.38 -16.86
C LEU A 184 21.31 -5.85 -17.23
N ALA A 185 22.49 -6.37 -16.88
CA ALA A 185 22.85 -7.78 -17.14
C ALA A 185 21.87 -8.76 -16.48
N ARG A 186 21.39 -8.45 -15.28
CA ARG A 186 20.43 -9.27 -14.55
C ARG A 186 19.03 -9.13 -15.15
N PHE A 187 18.60 -7.91 -15.45
CA PHE A 187 17.34 -7.63 -16.12
C PHE A 187 17.21 -8.41 -17.44
N ASN A 188 18.25 -8.35 -18.29
CA ASN A 188 18.29 -9.09 -19.55
C ASN A 188 18.21 -10.60 -19.35
N LYS A 189 18.81 -11.14 -18.28
CA LYS A 189 18.69 -12.55 -17.92
C LYS A 189 17.25 -12.91 -17.56
N ILE A 190 16.55 -12.08 -16.78
CA ILE A 190 15.15 -12.27 -16.40
C ILE A 190 14.25 -12.22 -17.65
N LYS A 191 14.35 -11.15 -18.45
CA LYS A 191 13.59 -10.97 -19.70
C LYS A 191 13.78 -12.16 -20.64
N LYS A 192 15.03 -12.57 -20.89
CA LYS A 192 15.34 -13.74 -21.73
C LYS A 192 14.73 -15.04 -21.19
N SER A 193 14.86 -15.30 -19.89
CA SER A 193 14.29 -16.50 -19.25
C SER A 193 12.77 -16.54 -19.34
N PHE A 194 12.12 -15.39 -19.13
CA PHE A 194 10.67 -15.24 -19.23
C PHE A 194 10.18 -15.55 -20.65
N LEU A 195 10.75 -14.89 -21.66
CA LEU A 195 10.38 -15.08 -23.06
C LEU A 195 10.59 -16.52 -23.54
N ALA A 196 11.70 -17.15 -23.12
CA ALA A 196 11.95 -18.56 -23.40
C ALA A 196 10.85 -19.46 -22.82
N SER A 197 10.44 -19.24 -21.57
CA SER A 197 9.38 -20.03 -20.93
C SER A 197 8.02 -19.90 -21.63
N ARG A 198 7.70 -18.70 -22.15
CA ARG A 198 6.46 -18.46 -22.90
C ARG A 198 6.49 -19.16 -24.27
N SER A 199 7.62 -19.13 -24.96
CA SER A 199 7.78 -19.77 -26.27
C SER A 199 7.57 -21.29 -26.21
N LEU A 200 8.04 -21.93 -25.13
CA LEU A 200 7.86 -23.37 -24.89
C LEU A 200 6.39 -23.71 -24.66
N LYS A 201 5.68 -22.91 -23.87
CA LYS A 201 4.25 -23.12 -23.60
C LYS A 201 3.38 -22.99 -24.86
N LYS A 202 3.74 -22.07 -25.78
CA LYS A 202 3.03 -21.92 -27.06
C LYS A 202 3.19 -23.16 -27.95
N ARG A 203 4.39 -23.78 -27.97
CA ARG A 203 4.67 -24.99 -28.76
C ARG A 203 4.00 -26.25 -28.21
N SER A 204 3.74 -26.34 -26.91
CA SER A 204 3.03 -27.48 -26.32
C SER A 204 1.51 -27.45 -26.52
N ALA A 205 0.96 -26.30 -26.93
CA ALA A 205 -0.48 -26.11 -27.14
C ALA A 205 -0.90 -26.22 -28.62
N SER A 206 0.06 -26.40 -29.53
CA SER A 206 -0.12 -26.61 -30.97
C SER A 206 0.15 -28.06 -31.34
#